data_AF-A0A3M0WDR7-F1
#
_entry.id   AF-A0A3M0WDR7-F1
#
_cell.length_a   1.000
_cell.length_b   1.000
_cell.length_c   1.000
_cell.angle_alpha   90.00
_cell.angle_beta   90.00
_cell.angle_gamma   90.00
#
_symmetry.space_group_name_H-M   'P 1'
#
loop_
_entity.id
_entity.type
_entity.pdbx_description
1 polymer ?
#
loop_
_entity_poly.entity_id
_entity_poly.type
_entity_poly.pdbx_seq_one_letter_code
_entity_poly.pdbx_strand_id
1 'polypeptide(L)'
;MGTERGLKPAAEARTALLLVDIQQGLTTETGYFGTERSTPQLEDNVARLLRAAREYNRDKLGQHRQGQSIFIIHVFHKSGDPESPLWPDKPTNAIQPWAAPTAEELVLSKRVNSAFVGTDLEKRLREQNIRQLLIFGVSTDHCISTTVRWASDLEIVGPKEGGGVAIVSDASAAFNYGDRFGAETVHATRCSSR
;
A
#
# COMPACT_ATOMS: atom_id res chain seq x y z
N MET A 1 25.69 4.71 -10.16
CA MET A 1 24.61 5.66 -9.81
C MET A 1 23.52 5.55 -10.88
N GLY A 2 22.60 4.60 -10.70
CA GLY A 2 21.56 4.28 -11.68
C GLY A 2 20.26 4.94 -11.25
N THR A 3 19.78 5.86 -12.08
CA THR A 3 18.63 6.74 -11.91
C THR A 3 17.35 6.06 -11.41
N GLU A 4 16.67 6.73 -10.47
CA GLU A 4 15.23 6.69 -10.17
C GLU A 4 14.39 7.10 -11.40
N ARG A 5 14.63 6.49 -12.56
CA ARG A 5 13.97 6.90 -13.81
C ARG A 5 12.56 6.34 -13.85
N GLY A 6 11.59 7.14 -13.45
CA GLY A 6 10.17 6.88 -13.73
C GLY A 6 9.21 7.72 -12.88
N LEU A 7 9.52 7.88 -11.59
CA LEU A 7 8.69 8.68 -10.69
C LEU A 7 9.08 10.16 -10.74
N LYS A 8 8.07 11.02 -10.67
CA LYS A 8 8.15 12.48 -10.61
C LYS A 8 7.64 12.98 -9.26
N PRO A 9 8.03 14.18 -8.83
CA PRO A 9 7.41 14.83 -7.69
C PRO A 9 5.87 14.83 -7.80
N ALA A 10 5.16 14.65 -6.69
CA ALA A 10 3.69 14.67 -6.68
C ALA A 10 3.08 15.99 -7.21
N ALA A 11 3.87 17.07 -7.25
CA ALA A 11 3.48 18.33 -7.88
C ALA A 11 3.41 18.29 -9.41
N GLU A 12 4.05 17.31 -10.04
CA GLU A 12 4.24 17.23 -11.50
C GLU A 12 3.48 16.06 -12.15
N ALA A 13 2.91 15.14 -11.35
CA ALA A 13 2.16 14.00 -11.86
C ALA A 13 1.07 13.54 -10.88
N ARG A 14 -0.05 13.03 -11.42
CA ARG A 14 -1.20 12.55 -10.65
C ARG A 14 -0.80 11.33 -9.83
N THR A 15 -0.55 11.53 -8.54
CA THR A 15 -0.06 10.47 -7.65
C THR A 15 -1.17 9.92 -6.77
N ALA A 16 -1.23 8.59 -6.69
CA ALA A 16 -2.00 7.88 -5.68
C ALA A 16 -1.06 7.19 -4.68
N LEU A 17 -1.41 7.28 -3.40
CA LEU A 17 -0.85 6.48 -2.31
C LEU A 17 -1.84 5.37 -1.98
N LEU A 18 -1.43 4.11 -2.17
CA LEU A 18 -2.24 2.93 -1.93
C LEU A 18 -1.68 2.15 -0.75
N LEU A 19 -2.36 2.25 0.39
CA LEU A 19 -2.08 1.50 1.61
C LEU A 19 -2.85 0.19 1.58
N VAL A 20 -2.15 -0.93 1.77
CA VAL A 20 -2.75 -2.26 1.71
C VAL A 20 -2.54 -3.01 3.01
N ASP A 21 -3.65 -3.39 3.63
CA ASP A 21 -3.75 -4.30 4.78
C ASP A 21 -2.94 -3.83 6.01
N ILE A 22 -3.02 -2.55 6.35
CA ILE A 22 -2.47 -2.01 7.62
C ILE A 22 -3.48 -2.28 8.76
N GLN A 23 -3.53 -3.52 9.23
CA GLN A 23 -4.51 -4.03 10.20
C GLN A 23 -3.83 -4.69 11.41
N GLN A 24 -4.52 -4.69 12.56
CA GLN A 24 -3.98 -5.17 13.84
C GLN A 24 -3.68 -6.68 13.83
N GLY A 25 -4.41 -7.46 13.05
CA GLY A 25 -4.25 -8.91 12.95
C GLY A 25 -3.00 -9.35 12.19
N LEU A 26 -2.36 -8.46 11.44
CA LEU A 26 -1.09 -8.72 10.74
C LEU A 26 0.09 -8.46 11.69
N THR A 27 0.21 -9.34 12.68
CA THR A 27 1.22 -9.32 13.74
C THR A 27 1.89 -10.68 13.88
N THR A 28 3.05 -10.71 14.55
CA THR A 28 3.78 -11.93 14.89
C THR A 28 3.29 -12.57 16.19
N GLU A 29 2.46 -11.89 16.98
CA GLU A 29 2.02 -12.33 18.32
C GLU A 29 1.34 -13.71 18.33
N THR A 30 0.56 -14.02 17.30
CA THR A 30 -0.17 -15.29 17.19
C THR A 30 0.60 -16.36 16.42
N GLY A 31 1.70 -15.99 15.75
CA GLY A 31 2.41 -16.85 14.80
C GLY A 31 1.62 -17.20 13.53
N TYR A 32 0.39 -16.70 13.36
CA TYR A 32 -0.49 -17.07 12.24
C TYR A 32 0.13 -16.77 10.87
N PHE A 33 0.74 -15.59 10.72
CA PHE A 33 1.40 -15.16 9.48
C PHE A 33 2.91 -15.44 9.48
N GLY A 34 3.50 -15.63 10.66
CA GLY A 34 4.92 -15.81 10.90
C GLY A 34 5.30 -15.35 12.30
N THR A 35 6.51 -15.71 12.73
CA THR A 35 7.06 -15.38 14.05
C THR A 35 7.99 -14.16 14.01
N GLU A 36 8.39 -13.73 12.82
CA GLU A 36 9.25 -12.57 12.57
C GLU A 36 8.64 -11.70 11.47
N ARG A 37 8.89 -10.38 11.55
CA ARG A 37 8.46 -9.40 10.55
C ARG A 37 9.66 -8.59 10.08
N SER A 38 9.75 -8.36 8.78
CA SER A 38 10.74 -7.43 8.23
C SER A 38 10.38 -5.99 8.55
N THR A 39 11.31 -5.07 8.29
CA THR A 39 11.05 -3.63 8.37
C THR A 39 10.57 -3.21 9.78
N PRO A 40 11.45 -3.25 10.80
CA PRO A 40 11.08 -2.90 12.18
C PRO A 40 10.50 -1.48 12.34
N GLN A 41 10.79 -0.58 11.39
CA GLN A 41 10.33 0.81 11.37
C GLN A 41 9.06 1.03 10.54
N LEU A 42 8.34 -0.04 10.15
CA LEU A 42 7.16 0.03 9.29
C LEU A 42 6.15 1.08 9.77
N GLU A 43 5.83 1.04 11.06
CA GLU A 43 4.85 1.91 11.72
C GLU A 43 5.23 3.39 11.54
N ASP A 44 6.48 3.73 11.85
CA ASP A 44 7.01 5.08 11.74
C ASP A 44 7.04 5.56 10.29
N ASN A 45 7.45 4.69 9.36
CA ASN A 45 7.56 5.03 7.94
C ASN A 45 6.19 5.24 7.30
N VAL A 46 5.22 4.37 7.58
CA VAL A 46 3.83 4.55 7.12
C VAL A 46 3.23 5.83 7.68
N ALA A 47 3.38 6.07 8.99
CA ALA A 47 2.86 7.27 9.63
C ALA A 47 3.50 8.55 9.05
N ARG A 48 4.80 8.51 8.76
CA ARG A 48 5.53 9.61 8.11
C ARG A 48 5.02 9.88 6.69
N LEU A 49 4.81 8.85 5.87
CA LEU A 49 4.27 8.99 4.51
C LEU A 49 2.86 9.58 4.52
N LEU A 50 1.97 9.04 5.36
CA LEU A 50 0.61 9.56 5.50
C LEU A 50 0.62 11.01 5.96
N ARG A 51 1.43 11.35 6.96
CA ARG A 51 1.56 12.73 7.45
C ARG A 51 2.01 13.67 6.33
N ALA A 52 3.06 13.31 5.60
CA ALA A 52 3.60 14.12 4.51
C ALA A 52 2.58 14.31 3.37
N ALA A 53 1.85 13.25 2.99
CA ALA A 53 0.81 13.32 1.96
C ALA A 53 -0.37 14.20 2.39
N ARG A 54 -0.81 14.09 3.65
CA ARG A 54 -1.88 14.92 4.23
C ARG A 54 -1.47 16.39 4.34
N GLU A 55 -0.25 16.67 4.79
CA GLU A 55 0.32 18.03 4.82
C GLU A 55 0.36 18.65 3.43
N TYR A 56 0.88 17.91 2.44
CA TYR A 56 0.90 18.34 1.05
C TYR A 56 -0.51 18.69 0.53
N ASN A 57 -1.50 17.84 0.81
CA ASN A 57 -2.88 18.07 0.40
C ASN A 57 -3.51 19.30 1.07
N ARG A 58 -3.23 19.54 2.37
CA ARG A 58 -3.71 20.74 3.09
C ARG A 58 -3.10 22.02 2.52
N ASP A 59 -1.80 22.02 2.26
CA ASP A 59 -1.11 23.20 1.71
C ASP A 59 -1.65 23.59 0.33
N LYS A 60 -1.99 22.59 -0.50
CA LYS A 60 -2.63 22.83 -1.81
C LYS A 60 -4.01 23.45 -1.68
N LEU A 61 -4.82 22.98 -0.73
CA LEU A 61 -6.15 23.52 -0.48
C LEU A 61 -6.07 24.98 0.02
N GLY A 62 -5.16 25.27 0.96
CA GLY A 62 -5.03 26.61 1.55
C GLY A 62 -4.49 27.67 0.58
N GLN A 63 -3.62 27.28 -0.36
CA GLN A 63 -2.96 28.22 -1.26
C GLN A 63 -3.75 28.52 -2.55
N HIS A 64 -4.94 27.93 -2.76
CA HIS A 64 -5.70 27.99 -4.03
C HIS A 64 -4.82 27.68 -5.26
N ARG A 65 -3.74 26.90 -5.06
CA ARG A 65 -2.71 26.70 -6.08
C ARG A 65 -3.18 25.63 -7.06
N GLN A 66 -2.96 25.89 -8.34
CA GLN A 66 -3.03 24.84 -9.34
C GLN A 66 -1.95 23.79 -9.05
N GLY A 67 -2.38 22.57 -8.83
CA GLY A 67 -1.55 21.43 -8.43
C GLY A 67 -2.46 20.26 -8.10
N GLN A 68 -1.94 19.04 -8.22
CA GLN A 68 -2.74 17.83 -8.09
C GLN A 68 -2.59 17.28 -6.67
N SER A 69 -3.69 17.23 -5.91
CA SER A 69 -3.69 16.56 -4.60
C SER A 69 -3.34 15.08 -4.78
N ILE A 70 -2.64 14.54 -3.79
CA ILE A 70 -2.35 13.12 -3.68
C ILE A 70 -3.65 12.39 -3.36
N PHE A 71 -3.97 11.37 -4.16
CA PHE A 71 -5.12 10.51 -3.91
C PHE A 71 -4.75 9.40 -2.92
N ILE A 72 -5.19 9.52 -1.66
CA ILE A 72 -4.87 8.56 -0.61
C ILE A 72 -5.97 7.50 -0.53
N ILE A 73 -5.58 6.23 -0.63
CA ILE A 73 -6.47 5.08 -0.68
C ILE A 73 -6.00 4.05 0.33
N HIS A 74 -6.92 3.58 1.17
CA HIS A 74 -6.71 2.49 2.10
C HIS A 74 -7.51 1.28 1.66
N VAL A 75 -6.87 0.12 1.60
CA VAL A 75 -7.53 -1.15 1.28
C VAL A 75 -7.29 -2.13 2.41
N PHE A 76 -8.38 -2.68 2.95
CA PHE A 76 -8.33 -3.62 4.06
C PHE A 76 -8.82 -5.01 3.65
N HIS A 77 -8.15 -6.03 4.17
CA HIS A 77 -8.52 -7.41 3.93
C HIS A 77 -9.66 -7.85 4.85
N LYS A 78 -10.62 -8.55 4.27
CA LYS A 78 -11.73 -9.20 4.94
C LYS A 78 -11.68 -10.69 4.56
N SER A 79 -11.03 -11.48 5.42
CA SER A 79 -10.85 -12.91 5.18
C SER A 79 -12.20 -13.62 5.06
N GLY A 80 -12.27 -14.63 4.20
CA GLY A 80 -13.40 -15.58 4.16
C GLY A 80 -13.28 -16.70 5.20
N ASP A 81 -12.12 -16.82 5.86
CA ASP A 81 -11.82 -17.83 6.85
C ASP A 81 -12.06 -17.29 8.28
N PRO A 82 -13.00 -17.87 9.05
CA PRO A 82 -13.26 -17.49 10.44
C PRO A 82 -12.07 -17.66 11.38
N GLU A 83 -11.11 -18.54 11.07
CA GLU A 83 -9.92 -18.74 11.88
C GLU A 83 -8.87 -17.66 11.67
N SER A 84 -8.89 -16.99 10.52
CA SER A 84 -7.98 -15.90 10.22
C SER A 84 -8.07 -14.75 11.24
N PRO A 85 -6.95 -14.14 11.66
CA PRO A 85 -6.95 -12.87 12.39
C PRO A 85 -7.61 -11.72 11.60
N LEU A 86 -7.79 -11.88 10.29
CA LEU A 86 -8.43 -10.93 9.40
C LEU A 86 -9.90 -11.29 9.10
N TRP A 87 -10.52 -12.18 9.88
CA TRP A 87 -11.97 -12.40 9.84
C TRP A 87 -12.72 -11.11 10.23
N PRO A 88 -13.71 -10.63 9.45
CA PRO A 88 -14.35 -9.33 9.68
C PRO A 88 -14.94 -9.11 11.08
N ASP A 89 -15.41 -10.17 11.74
CA ASP A 89 -16.02 -10.05 13.06
C ASP A 89 -15.00 -10.11 14.21
N LYS A 90 -13.71 -10.35 13.92
CA LYS A 90 -12.66 -10.33 14.95
C LYS A 90 -12.15 -8.90 15.19
N PRO A 91 -11.90 -8.52 16.45
CA PRO A 91 -11.27 -7.23 16.77
C PRO A 91 -9.94 -6.99 16.06
N THR A 92 -9.19 -8.07 15.80
CA THR A 92 -7.92 -8.04 15.07
C THR A 92 -8.07 -7.59 13.60
N ASN A 93 -9.27 -7.60 13.02
CA ASN A 93 -9.50 -7.03 11.68
C ASN A 93 -9.48 -5.49 11.68
N ALA A 94 -9.48 -4.86 12.85
CA ALA A 94 -9.41 -3.41 12.97
C ALA A 94 -8.15 -2.82 12.32
N ILE A 95 -8.29 -1.60 11.83
CA ILE A 95 -7.23 -0.79 11.26
C ILE A 95 -6.24 -0.42 12.37
N GLN A 96 -4.96 -0.29 12.02
CA GLN A 96 -3.99 0.26 12.96
C GLN A 96 -4.27 1.75 13.24
N PRO A 97 -4.37 2.18 14.52
CA PRO A 97 -4.73 3.57 14.85
C PRO A 97 -3.78 4.61 14.24
N TRP A 98 -2.48 4.30 14.15
CA TRP A 98 -1.45 5.18 13.58
C TRP A 98 -1.54 5.34 12.05
N ALA A 99 -2.36 4.52 11.37
CA ALA A 99 -2.64 4.60 9.95
C ALA A 99 -4.14 4.79 9.64
N ALA A 100 -4.95 5.16 10.64
CA ALA A 100 -6.39 5.32 10.45
C ALA A 100 -6.70 6.37 9.35
N PRO A 101 -7.69 6.09 8.48
CA PRO A 101 -8.10 7.01 7.42
C PRO A 101 -8.78 8.27 7.99
N THR A 102 -8.70 9.38 7.27
CA THR A 102 -9.55 10.56 7.51
C THR A 102 -10.85 10.49 6.71
N ALA A 103 -11.79 11.41 6.95
CA ALA A 103 -13.08 11.43 6.26
C ALA A 103 -12.95 11.71 4.74
N GLU A 104 -11.85 12.33 4.32
CA GLU A 104 -11.56 12.70 2.94
C GLU A 104 -10.81 11.60 2.16
N GLU A 105 -10.40 10.52 2.83
CA GLU A 105 -9.59 9.45 2.25
C GLU A 105 -10.44 8.27 1.80
N LEU A 106 -10.10 7.67 0.65
CA LEU A 106 -10.85 6.54 0.13
C LEU A 106 -10.54 5.27 0.94
N VAL A 107 -11.59 4.56 1.36
CA VAL A 107 -11.48 3.27 2.05
C VAL A 107 -12.19 2.20 1.24
N LEU A 108 -11.46 1.13 0.91
CA LEU A 108 -11.96 -0.05 0.22
C LEU A 108 -11.70 -1.30 1.06
N SER A 109 -12.43 -2.38 0.74
CA SER A 109 -12.16 -3.69 1.32
C SER A 109 -12.08 -4.76 0.25
N LYS A 110 -11.19 -5.74 0.44
CA LYS A 110 -10.97 -6.87 -0.47
C LYS A 110 -11.07 -8.21 0.27
N ARG A 111 -11.34 -9.28 -0.48
CA ARG A 111 -11.39 -10.66 0.06
C ARG A 111 -10.25 -11.55 -0.43
N VAL A 112 -9.40 -11.04 -1.33
CA VAL A 112 -8.27 -11.74 -1.93
C VAL A 112 -7.00 -10.89 -1.85
N ASN A 113 -5.87 -11.40 -2.35
CA ASN A 113 -4.58 -10.72 -2.27
C ASN A 113 -4.56 -9.41 -3.05
N SER A 114 -5.04 -9.41 -4.30
CA SER A 114 -5.09 -8.22 -5.16
C SER A 114 -6.08 -7.19 -4.63
N ALA A 115 -5.65 -5.93 -4.54
CA ALA A 115 -6.53 -4.82 -4.22
C ALA A 115 -7.50 -4.44 -5.36
N PHE A 116 -7.28 -4.95 -6.58
CA PHE A 116 -8.13 -4.69 -7.75
C PHE A 116 -9.32 -5.66 -7.85
N VAL A 117 -9.15 -6.90 -7.41
CA VAL A 117 -10.16 -7.95 -7.62
C VAL A 117 -11.31 -7.78 -6.64
N GLY A 118 -12.52 -7.60 -7.16
CA GLY A 118 -13.73 -7.43 -6.37
C GLY A 118 -13.85 -6.06 -5.70
N THR A 119 -13.07 -5.07 -6.15
CA THR A 119 -13.16 -3.66 -5.72
C THR A 119 -13.39 -2.75 -6.92
N ASP A 120 -13.65 -1.47 -6.69
CA ASP A 120 -13.72 -0.44 -7.73
C ASP A 120 -12.39 0.32 -7.91
N LEU A 121 -11.27 -0.18 -7.37
CA LEU A 121 -9.98 0.51 -7.34
C LEU A 121 -9.50 0.95 -8.73
N GLU A 122 -9.57 0.07 -9.73
CA GLU A 122 -9.18 0.41 -11.11
C GLU A 122 -9.96 1.61 -11.63
N LYS A 123 -11.29 1.56 -11.48
CA LYS A 123 -12.19 2.63 -11.93
C LYS A 123 -11.82 3.95 -11.26
N ARG A 124 -11.60 3.96 -9.94
CA ARG A 124 -11.22 5.16 -9.18
C ARG A 124 -9.89 5.75 -9.64
N LEU A 125 -8.88 4.91 -9.86
CA LEU A 125 -7.57 5.35 -10.33
C LEU A 125 -7.65 5.95 -11.75
N ARG A 126 -8.46 5.36 -12.64
CA ARG A 126 -8.69 5.88 -13.99
C ARG A 126 -9.47 7.20 -13.98
N GLU A 127 -10.53 7.30 -13.19
CA GLU A 127 -11.33 8.54 -13.01
C GLU A 127 -10.47 9.71 -12.50
N GLN A 128 -9.51 9.43 -11.60
CA GLN A 128 -8.57 10.43 -11.10
C GLN A 128 -7.37 10.69 -12.03
N ASN A 129 -7.33 10.04 -13.20
CA ASN A 129 -6.24 10.11 -14.17
C ASN A 129 -4.86 9.86 -13.54
N ILE A 130 -4.77 8.88 -12.64
CA ILE A 130 -3.52 8.56 -11.95
C ILE A 130 -2.42 8.22 -12.96
N ARG A 131 -1.22 8.75 -12.69
CA ARG A 131 0.00 8.56 -13.46
C ARG A 131 1.12 7.99 -12.59
N GLN A 132 0.96 7.96 -11.28
CA GLN A 132 1.92 7.33 -10.38
C GLN A 132 1.18 6.61 -9.26
N LEU A 133 1.53 5.36 -9.01
CA LEU A 133 0.91 4.55 -7.96
C LEU A 133 1.99 4.06 -7.01
N LEU A 134 2.01 4.64 -5.80
CA LEU A 134 2.89 4.22 -4.72
C LEU A 134 2.12 3.24 -3.84
N ILE A 135 2.58 1.99 -3.78
CA ILE A 135 1.91 0.89 -3.07
C ILE A 135 2.75 0.48 -1.88
N PHE A 136 2.13 0.34 -0.72
CA PHE A 136 2.83 -0.12 0.48
C PHE A 136 1.90 -0.75 1.52
N GLY A 137 2.49 -1.51 2.43
CA GLY A 137 1.79 -2.25 3.48
C GLY A 137 2.23 -3.70 3.60
N VAL A 138 1.30 -4.59 3.97
CA VAL A 138 1.65 -5.96 4.41
C VAL A 138 0.79 -7.03 3.70
N SER A 139 1.31 -8.18 3.28
CA SER A 139 2.74 -8.52 3.16
C SER A 139 3.29 -8.27 1.75
N THR A 140 4.59 -8.03 1.65
CA THR A 140 5.25 -7.73 0.37
C THR A 140 5.14 -8.85 -0.65
N ASP A 141 5.21 -10.10 -0.20
CA ASP A 141 5.19 -11.30 -1.03
C ASP A 141 3.78 -11.81 -1.36
N HIS A 142 2.76 -11.34 -0.66
CA HIS A 142 1.36 -11.63 -0.93
C HIS A 142 0.64 -10.41 -1.53
N CYS A 143 -0.04 -9.63 -0.69
CA CYS A 143 -0.99 -8.61 -1.11
C CYS A 143 -0.32 -7.50 -1.93
N ILE A 144 0.87 -7.06 -1.54
CA ILE A 144 1.59 -5.99 -2.25
C ILE A 144 2.05 -6.46 -3.62
N SER A 145 2.85 -7.53 -3.72
CA SER A 145 3.35 -8.01 -5.01
C SER A 145 2.22 -8.37 -5.98
N THR A 146 1.15 -9.00 -5.48
CA THR A 146 -0.03 -9.31 -6.31
C THR A 146 -0.68 -8.04 -6.84
N THR A 147 -0.87 -7.03 -5.99
CA THR A 147 -1.48 -5.76 -6.40
C THR A 147 -0.61 -5.00 -7.40
N VAL A 148 0.72 -4.98 -7.20
CA VAL A 148 1.67 -4.37 -8.15
C VAL A 148 1.60 -5.03 -9.52
N ARG A 149 1.61 -6.38 -9.58
CA ARG A 149 1.50 -7.13 -10.83
C ARG A 149 0.18 -6.86 -11.54
N TRP A 150 -0.93 -6.84 -10.81
CA TRP A 150 -2.23 -6.46 -11.36
C TRP A 150 -2.24 -5.02 -11.88
N ALA A 151 -1.63 -4.06 -11.17
CA ALA A 151 -1.54 -2.69 -11.65
C ALA A 151 -0.75 -2.59 -12.97
N SER A 152 0.29 -3.41 -13.13
CA SER A 152 1.06 -3.53 -14.37
C SER A 152 0.23 -4.17 -15.48
N ASP A 153 -0.37 -5.32 -15.24
CA ASP A 153 -1.13 -6.08 -16.25
C ASP A 153 -2.39 -5.34 -16.74
N LEU A 154 -3.01 -4.55 -15.86
CA LEU A 154 -4.13 -3.66 -16.20
C LEU A 154 -3.69 -2.33 -16.85
N GLU A 155 -2.38 -2.09 -16.98
CA GLU A 155 -1.82 -0.82 -17.46
C GLU A 155 -2.41 0.40 -16.73
N ILE A 156 -2.51 0.33 -15.40
CA ILE A 156 -3.06 1.42 -14.57
C ILE A 156 -2.27 2.71 -14.78
N VAL A 157 -0.94 2.58 -14.85
CA VAL A 157 -0.02 3.63 -15.25
C VAL A 157 0.62 3.18 -16.56
N GLY A 158 0.08 3.64 -17.68
CA GLY A 158 0.48 3.17 -19.01
C GLY A 158 1.93 3.53 -19.36
N PRO A 159 2.57 2.80 -20.29
CA PRO A 159 3.98 2.97 -20.66
C PRO A 159 4.30 4.29 -21.41
N LYS A 160 3.29 5.08 -21.80
CA LYS A 160 3.43 6.22 -22.71
C LYS A 160 3.46 7.59 -22.03
N GLU A 161 3.08 7.71 -20.76
CA GLU A 161 3.04 9.00 -20.06
C GLU A 161 3.84 8.91 -18.76
N GLY A 162 5.00 9.57 -18.74
CA GLY A 162 6.00 9.45 -17.68
C GLY A 162 5.42 9.48 -16.26
N GLY A 163 5.52 8.32 -15.62
CA GLY A 163 5.06 7.95 -14.29
C GLY A 163 5.28 6.44 -14.08
N GLY A 164 4.98 5.89 -12.89
CA GLY A 164 5.23 4.48 -12.63
C GLY A 164 4.44 3.90 -11.45
N VAL A 165 4.48 2.58 -11.34
CA VAL A 165 4.04 1.83 -10.16
C VAL A 165 5.28 1.49 -9.34
N ALA A 166 5.27 1.80 -8.04
CA ALA A 166 6.40 1.50 -7.18
C ALA A 166 5.94 0.97 -5.82
N ILE A 167 6.74 0.07 -5.26
CA ILE A 167 6.62 -0.37 -3.88
C ILE A 167 7.42 0.60 -3.01
N VAL A 168 6.82 1.15 -1.96
CA VAL A 168 7.57 1.88 -0.93
C VAL A 168 8.09 0.86 0.07
N SER A 169 9.32 0.39 -0.15
CA SER A 169 9.87 -0.80 0.51
C SER A 169 9.96 -0.64 2.03
N ASP A 170 10.41 0.52 2.52
CA ASP A 170 10.55 0.81 3.95
C ASP A 170 9.21 1.08 4.66
N ALA A 171 8.12 1.24 3.91
CA ALA A 171 6.75 1.28 4.40
C ALA A 171 5.98 -0.01 4.08
N SER A 172 6.68 -1.09 3.73
CA SER A 172 6.12 -2.41 3.50
C SER A 172 6.87 -3.47 4.30
N ALA A 173 6.24 -4.60 4.57
CA ALA A 173 6.89 -5.68 5.31
C ALA A 173 6.48 -7.07 4.83
N ALA A 174 7.31 -8.07 5.11
CA ALA A 174 7.00 -9.50 4.99
C ALA A 174 7.03 -10.18 6.35
N PHE A 175 6.53 -11.41 6.40
CA PHE A 175 6.75 -12.34 7.51
C PHE A 175 7.73 -13.44 7.08
N ASN A 176 8.32 -14.14 8.05
CA ASN A 176 9.14 -15.33 7.80
C ASN A 176 8.27 -16.56 7.49
N TYR A 177 8.87 -17.56 6.85
CA TYR A 177 8.27 -18.88 6.64
C TYR A 177 8.91 -19.92 7.56
N GLY A 178 8.63 -19.81 8.86
CA GLY A 178 9.27 -20.62 9.89
C GLY A 178 10.80 -20.44 9.86
N ASP A 179 11.53 -21.55 9.86
CA ASP A 179 12.99 -21.60 9.77
C ASP A 179 13.51 -21.61 8.32
N ARG A 180 12.63 -21.69 7.31
CA ARG A 180 13.03 -21.84 5.90
C ARG A 180 13.55 -20.55 5.29
N PHE A 181 12.85 -19.45 5.52
CA PHE A 181 13.19 -18.13 4.99
C PHE A 181 12.89 -17.05 6.02
N GLY A 182 13.90 -16.27 6.39
CA GLY A 182 13.74 -15.12 7.27
C GLY A 182 12.95 -13.99 6.60
N ALA A 183 12.24 -13.20 7.41
CA ALA A 183 11.32 -12.17 6.92
C ALA A 183 12.02 -11.14 6.02
N GLU A 184 13.23 -10.70 6.38
CA GLU A 184 14.04 -9.77 5.57
C GLU A 184 14.42 -10.34 4.21
N THR A 185 14.72 -11.64 4.14
CA THR A 185 15.01 -12.31 2.86
C THR A 185 13.77 -12.34 1.96
N VAL A 186 12.62 -12.70 2.52
CA VAL A 186 11.34 -12.69 1.80
C VAL A 186 11.04 -11.29 1.27
N HIS A 187 11.16 -10.27 2.13
CA HIS A 187 10.94 -8.88 1.78
C HIS A 187 11.85 -8.40 0.63
N ALA A 188 13.17 -8.62 0.77
CA ALA A 188 14.16 -8.17 -0.21
C ALA A 188 13.95 -8.78 -1.61
N THR A 189 13.50 -10.03 -1.71
CA THR A 189 13.23 -10.67 -3.02
C THR A 189 12.05 -10.02 -3.76
N ARG A 190 11.13 -9.37 -3.05
CA ARG A 190 9.93 -8.76 -3.63
C ARG A 190 10.08 -7.28 -3.92
N CYS A 191 10.93 -6.60 -3.16
CA CYS A 191 11.29 -5.21 -3.40
C CYS A 191 12.46 -5.05 -4.40
N SER A 192 13.16 -6.13 -4.76
CA SER A 192 14.31 -6.09 -5.68
C SER A 192 13.96 -6.14 -7.17
N SER A 193 12.72 -6.52 -7.53
CA SER A 193 12.25 -6.43 -8.91
C SER A 193 12.03 -4.97 -9.28
N ARG A 194 12.98 -4.44 -10.06
CA ARG A 194 12.97 -3.09 -10.65
C ARG A 194 12.04 -3.02 -11.85
#